data_AF-A0A812VNB6-F1
#
_entry.id   AF-A0A812VNB6-F1
#
_cell.length_a   1.000
_cell.length_b   1.000
_cell.length_c   1.000
_cell.angle_alpha   90.00
_cell.angle_beta   90.00
_cell.angle_gamma   90.00
#
_symmetry.space_group_name_H-M   'P 1'
#
loop_
_entity.id
_entity.type
_entity.pdbx_description
1 polymer ?
#
loop_
_entity_poly.entity_id
_entity_poly.type
_entity_poly.pdbx_seq_one_letter_code
_entity_poly.pdbx_strand_id
1 'polypeptide(L)'
;MDGETVGRWILEVGTRLFEEGSLPGLPSWEQEESPEWRVSLKAWEEALDVAMGPRFAELVERSFKQAEAGFYQLGRLAPRLAGLRWLSCMAWIQCRTKAVMEASSGGGNCSIPTAASSHAACDEAKRFIFKALDTVVSEPKVRVLFDFDLVGEGVWHGGGKEELPEESKDEWHRRACEFDLCRISHQVEKAPPAEANASIPRLLLMQPYGTPHKRLRLAEVPRMILERHDWYTQIEKMPLLNLHSKSPVVGPILHIEVPPPPDFDLDDPEIRSKVERGEDLGKAHQEDGLPGALHGSLGLLYAAMAFEEDIVNVRFHPGGILLEGMMEMFLHYGPKLRTISLEGNAGFVTEDALSLLTLAGDTVKTLDLEGCDLNPGHLEAILHTVRNLRALQILDLAGNKLDGPTALNLVGALCESRIDLDILRLDGNPLGTPEVFKNEVATQLANRGESVIAGGDLVLHLGDDAVRWCPAPREGSLARRLREEGGDVVRTSSLKEMDRLVAQTEAQIAKFQQNDPAAQSSGGRDWLRRRRRQNAKVWSSPALKFYRKQRAWLANQKE
;
A
#
# COMPACT_ATOMS: atom_id res chain seq x y z
N MET A 1 -14.08 5.35 -8.94
CA MET A 1 -13.71 5.51 -10.35
C MET A 1 -14.80 4.87 -11.19
N ASP A 2 -15.26 5.54 -12.23
CA ASP A 2 -16.13 4.91 -13.23
C ASP A 2 -15.32 3.95 -14.12
N GLY A 3 -16.01 3.13 -14.92
CA GLY A 3 -15.38 2.10 -15.75
C GLY A 3 -14.47 2.67 -16.84
N GLU A 4 -14.80 3.84 -17.38
CA GLU A 4 -13.98 4.53 -18.39
C GLU A 4 -12.64 4.98 -17.79
N THR A 5 -12.66 5.57 -16.59
CA THR A 5 -11.45 5.95 -15.85
C THR A 5 -10.56 4.74 -15.60
N VAL A 6 -11.14 3.62 -15.16
CA VAL A 6 -10.38 2.38 -14.91
C VAL A 6 -9.80 1.82 -16.21
N GLY A 7 -10.58 1.81 -17.29
CA GLY A 7 -10.13 1.29 -18.58
C GLY A 7 -8.97 2.08 -19.19
N ARG A 8 -9.03 3.42 -19.11
CA ARG A 8 -7.93 4.30 -19.53
C ARG A 8 -6.69 4.14 -18.64
N TRP A 9 -6.88 3.98 -17.33
CA TRP A 9 -5.78 3.69 -16.42
C TRP A 9 -5.09 2.35 -16.76
N ILE A 10 -5.86 1.32 -17.11
CA ILE A 10 -5.31 0.04 -17.59
C ILE A 10 -4.50 0.22 -18.88
N LEU A 11 -4.99 1.05 -19.82
CA LEU A 11 -4.25 1.37 -21.04
C LEU A 11 -2.93 2.09 -20.72
N GLU A 12 -2.96 3.09 -19.84
CA GLU A 12 -1.77 3.81 -19.39
C GLU A 12 -0.74 2.86 -18.78
N VAL A 13 -1.16 1.98 -17.86
CA VAL A 13 -0.28 0.96 -17.27
C VAL A 13 0.24 -0.01 -18.33
N GLY A 14 -0.60 -0.45 -19.27
CA GLY A 14 -0.20 -1.34 -20.36
C GLY A 14 0.85 -0.71 -21.28
N THR A 15 0.68 0.57 -21.63
CA THR A 15 1.65 1.34 -22.42
C THR A 15 2.95 1.50 -21.67
N ARG A 16 2.91 1.84 -20.37
CA ARG A 16 4.11 1.92 -19.54
C ARG A 16 4.83 0.57 -19.43
N LEU A 17 4.12 -0.54 -19.26
CA LEU A 17 4.74 -1.87 -19.28
C LEU A 17 5.42 -2.19 -20.62
N PHE A 18 4.90 -1.68 -21.74
CA PHE A 18 5.47 -1.88 -23.07
C PHE A 18 6.69 -0.98 -23.34
N GLU A 19 6.66 0.27 -22.85
CA GLU A 19 7.70 1.28 -23.09
C GLU A 19 8.81 1.25 -22.05
N GLU A 20 8.45 1.12 -20.77
CA GLU A 20 9.33 1.21 -19.60
C GLU A 20 9.63 -0.16 -18.97
N GLY A 21 8.77 -1.16 -19.21
CA GLY A 21 8.89 -2.48 -18.59
C GLY A 21 8.20 -2.62 -17.23
N SER A 22 8.50 -3.72 -16.53
CA SER A 22 7.90 -4.03 -15.21
C SER A 22 8.87 -3.90 -14.04
N LEU A 23 10.17 -3.75 -14.31
CA LEU A 23 11.21 -3.83 -13.29
C LEU A 23 11.37 -2.47 -12.57
N PRO A 24 11.36 -2.47 -11.23
CA PRO A 24 11.65 -1.30 -10.41
C PRO A 24 12.91 -0.53 -10.84
N GLY A 25 12.84 0.80 -10.92
CA GLY A 25 14.00 1.71 -10.85
C GLY A 25 15.08 1.58 -11.92
N LEU A 26 14.85 0.89 -13.04
CA LEU A 26 15.86 0.72 -14.09
C LEU A 26 15.94 1.91 -15.06
N PRO A 27 17.10 2.56 -15.22
CA PRO A 27 17.29 3.64 -16.19
C PRO A 27 17.47 3.15 -17.64
N SER A 28 17.76 1.86 -17.85
CA SER A 28 18.00 1.27 -19.18
C SER A 28 17.25 -0.05 -19.34
N TRP A 29 15.94 0.06 -19.55
CA TRP A 29 15.14 -1.05 -20.04
C TRP A 29 15.50 -1.34 -21.51
N GLU A 30 16.08 -2.51 -21.80
CA GLU A 30 16.30 -2.91 -23.18
C GLU A 30 15.00 -3.47 -23.78
N GLN A 31 14.25 -2.59 -24.43
CA GLN A 31 12.98 -2.94 -25.06
C GLN A 31 13.14 -4.05 -26.11
N GLU A 32 12.31 -5.08 -26.02
CA GLU A 32 12.14 -6.09 -27.06
C GLU A 32 10.86 -5.76 -27.84
N GLU A 33 10.98 -5.47 -29.14
CA GLU A 33 9.80 -5.14 -29.94
C GLU A 33 8.88 -6.36 -30.10
N SER A 34 7.63 -6.22 -29.65
CA SER A 34 6.55 -7.18 -29.91
C SER A 34 5.42 -6.49 -30.70
N PRO A 35 5.32 -6.71 -32.02
CA PRO A 35 4.20 -6.20 -32.83
C PRO A 35 2.84 -6.62 -32.28
N GLU A 36 2.74 -7.85 -31.80
CA GLU A 36 1.56 -8.47 -31.22
C GLU A 36 1.12 -7.72 -29.95
N TRP A 37 2.05 -7.37 -29.06
CA TRP A 37 1.72 -6.55 -27.89
C TRP A 37 1.22 -5.16 -28.31
N ARG A 38 1.88 -4.50 -29.28
CA ARG A 38 1.41 -3.20 -29.80
C ARG A 38 -0.01 -3.30 -30.37
N VAL A 39 -0.32 -4.38 -31.09
CA VAL A 39 -1.68 -4.65 -31.59
C VAL A 39 -2.66 -4.92 -30.45
N SER A 40 -2.21 -5.59 -29.38
CA SER A 40 -3.02 -5.82 -28.18
C SER A 40 -3.44 -4.53 -27.48
N LEU A 41 -2.50 -3.60 -27.27
CA LEU A 41 -2.76 -2.28 -26.68
C LEU A 41 -3.75 -1.48 -27.53
N LYS A 42 -3.53 -1.44 -28.85
CA LYS A 42 -4.43 -0.75 -29.78
C LYS A 42 -5.83 -1.36 -29.77
N ALA A 43 -5.95 -2.68 -29.73
CA ALA A 43 -7.25 -3.34 -29.65
C ALA A 43 -7.98 -3.04 -28.32
N TRP A 44 -7.24 -2.88 -27.21
CA TRP A 44 -7.81 -2.44 -25.94
C TRP A 44 -8.27 -0.98 -25.99
N GLU A 45 -7.46 -0.08 -26.53
CA GLU A 45 -7.81 1.32 -26.76
C GLU A 45 -9.09 1.44 -27.60
N GLU A 46 -9.17 0.73 -28.74
CA GLU A 46 -10.37 0.66 -29.58
C GLU A 46 -11.59 0.11 -28.81
N ALA A 47 -11.39 -0.81 -27.86
CA ALA A 47 -12.48 -1.34 -27.05
C ALA A 47 -13.06 -0.29 -26.11
N LEU A 48 -12.26 0.65 -25.60
CA LEU A 48 -12.72 1.71 -24.69
C LEU A 48 -13.67 2.70 -25.38
N ASP A 49 -13.55 2.87 -26.69
CA ASP A 49 -14.43 3.75 -27.49
C ASP A 49 -15.76 3.09 -27.88
N VAL A 50 -15.93 1.79 -27.62
CA VAL A 50 -17.10 1.02 -28.03
C VAL A 50 -18.01 0.77 -26.83
N ALA A 51 -19.31 1.03 -27.01
CA ALA A 51 -20.31 0.67 -26.02
C ALA A 51 -20.29 -0.85 -25.76
N MET A 52 -20.45 -1.24 -24.49
CA MET A 52 -20.52 -2.65 -24.06
C MET A 52 -21.47 -3.46 -24.95
N GLY A 53 -20.96 -4.55 -25.55
CA GLY A 53 -21.71 -5.38 -26.49
C GLY A 53 -20.82 -6.35 -27.28
N PRO A 54 -21.35 -6.98 -28.35
CA PRO A 54 -20.61 -7.98 -29.12
C PRO A 54 -19.29 -7.45 -29.70
N ARG A 55 -19.27 -6.20 -30.17
CA ARG A 55 -18.06 -5.58 -30.73
C ARG A 55 -17.00 -5.33 -29.65
N PHE A 56 -17.40 -4.89 -28.46
CA PHE A 56 -16.50 -4.77 -27.32
C PHE A 56 -15.86 -6.13 -27.00
N ALA A 57 -16.67 -7.19 -26.90
CA ALA A 57 -16.18 -8.53 -26.61
C ALA A 57 -15.20 -9.07 -27.68
N GLU A 58 -15.45 -8.80 -28.95
CA GLU A 58 -14.54 -9.14 -30.06
C GLU A 58 -13.18 -8.42 -29.91
N LEU A 59 -13.19 -7.13 -29.57
CA LEU A 59 -11.96 -6.34 -29.39
C LEU A 59 -11.17 -6.77 -28.14
N VAL A 60 -11.84 -7.08 -27.03
CA VAL A 60 -11.19 -7.66 -25.84
C VAL A 60 -10.59 -9.03 -26.14
N GLU A 61 -11.31 -9.89 -26.88
CA GLU A 61 -10.78 -11.20 -27.29
C GLU A 61 -9.55 -11.05 -28.18
N ARG A 62 -9.60 -10.12 -29.13
CA ARG A 62 -8.46 -9.79 -29.99
C ARG A 62 -7.29 -9.28 -29.17
N SER A 63 -7.52 -8.35 -28.24
CA SER A 63 -6.48 -7.81 -27.36
C SER A 63 -5.83 -8.93 -26.54
N PHE A 64 -6.63 -9.81 -25.94
CA PHE A 64 -6.14 -10.97 -25.19
C PHE A 64 -5.29 -11.92 -26.02
N LYS A 65 -5.77 -12.36 -27.20
CA LYS A 65 -5.02 -13.26 -28.09
C LYS A 65 -3.68 -12.67 -28.54
N GLN A 66 -3.66 -11.36 -28.77
CA GLN A 66 -2.46 -10.64 -29.18
C GLN A 66 -1.50 -10.45 -27.99
N ALA A 67 -2.01 -10.23 -26.78
CA ALA A 67 -1.19 -10.24 -25.56
C ALA A 67 -0.56 -11.62 -25.33
N GLU A 68 -1.31 -12.69 -25.56
CA GLU A 68 -0.83 -14.07 -25.41
C GLU A 68 0.27 -14.37 -26.45
N ALA A 69 0.04 -14.06 -27.72
CA ALA A 69 1.02 -14.25 -28.79
C ALA A 69 2.30 -13.44 -28.53
N GLY A 70 2.14 -12.16 -28.17
CA GLY A 70 3.26 -11.28 -27.83
C GLY A 70 4.05 -11.79 -26.63
N PHE A 71 3.35 -12.19 -25.56
CA PHE A 71 3.98 -12.81 -24.39
C PHE A 71 4.86 -13.99 -24.81
N TYR A 72 4.37 -14.93 -25.62
CA TYR A 72 5.13 -16.12 -26.02
C TYR A 72 6.35 -15.84 -26.93
N GLN A 73 6.37 -14.71 -27.64
CA GLN A 73 7.47 -14.31 -28.52
C GLN A 73 8.62 -13.62 -27.80
N LEU A 74 8.37 -12.97 -26.66
CA LEU A 74 9.39 -12.26 -25.90
C LEU A 74 10.43 -13.26 -25.36
N GLY A 75 11.70 -13.08 -25.69
CA GLY A 75 12.80 -13.96 -25.32
C GLY A 75 13.63 -13.46 -24.14
N ARG A 76 13.57 -12.16 -23.84
CA ARG A 76 14.25 -11.52 -22.70
C ARG A 76 13.37 -11.52 -21.47
N LEU A 77 13.98 -11.77 -20.32
CA LEU A 77 13.29 -11.97 -19.05
C LEU A 77 12.46 -10.76 -18.66
N ALA A 78 13.05 -9.57 -18.71
CA ALA A 78 12.38 -8.37 -18.26
C ALA A 78 11.13 -8.06 -19.14
N PRO A 79 11.24 -7.93 -20.48
CA PRO A 79 10.08 -7.80 -21.35
C PRO A 79 9.06 -8.93 -21.17
N ARG A 80 9.53 -10.17 -20.97
CA ARG A 80 8.67 -11.33 -20.74
C ARG A 80 7.80 -11.18 -19.49
N LEU A 81 8.34 -10.66 -18.39
CA LEU A 81 7.60 -10.40 -17.15
C LEU A 81 6.60 -9.26 -17.30
N ALA A 82 6.97 -8.20 -18.01
CA ALA A 82 6.04 -7.12 -18.34
C ALA A 82 4.90 -7.63 -19.24
N GLY A 83 5.21 -8.49 -20.21
CA GLY A 83 4.24 -9.16 -21.07
C GLY A 83 3.32 -10.09 -20.28
N LEU A 84 3.85 -10.79 -19.26
CA LEU A 84 3.06 -11.63 -18.36
C LEU A 84 2.06 -10.79 -17.53
N ARG A 85 2.46 -9.60 -17.05
CA ARG A 85 1.55 -8.68 -16.34
C ARG A 85 0.42 -8.21 -17.25
N TRP A 86 0.75 -7.80 -18.47
CA TRP A 86 -0.24 -7.38 -19.46
C TRP A 86 -1.19 -8.52 -19.84
N LEU A 87 -0.65 -9.70 -20.13
CA LEU A 87 -1.42 -10.91 -20.42
C LEU A 87 -2.36 -11.28 -19.27
N SER A 88 -1.89 -11.20 -18.02
CA SER A 88 -2.70 -11.50 -16.84
C SER A 88 -3.88 -10.55 -16.70
N CYS A 89 -3.66 -9.26 -16.96
CA CYS A 89 -4.72 -8.25 -16.99
C CYS A 89 -5.76 -8.59 -18.08
N MET A 90 -5.30 -8.83 -19.32
CA MET A 90 -6.19 -9.14 -20.43
C MET A 90 -6.96 -10.45 -20.25
N ALA A 91 -6.34 -11.48 -19.65
CA ALA A 91 -7.01 -12.73 -19.31
C ALA A 91 -8.20 -12.49 -18.38
N TRP A 92 -7.99 -11.64 -17.36
CA TRP A 92 -9.04 -11.30 -16.39
C TRP A 92 -10.22 -10.58 -17.05
N ILE A 93 -9.92 -9.57 -17.87
CA ILE A 93 -10.95 -8.79 -18.58
C ILE A 93 -11.68 -9.67 -19.59
N GLN A 94 -10.98 -10.55 -20.31
CA GLN A 94 -11.59 -11.41 -21.32
C GLN A 94 -12.54 -12.44 -20.72
N CYS A 95 -12.13 -13.17 -19.67
CA CYS A 95 -13.01 -14.13 -19.00
C CYS A 95 -14.26 -13.45 -18.40
N ARG A 96 -14.09 -12.25 -17.82
CA ARG A 96 -15.21 -11.44 -17.32
C ARG A 96 -16.14 -11.00 -18.43
N THR A 97 -15.60 -10.56 -19.57
CA THR A 97 -16.38 -10.12 -20.73
C THR A 97 -17.19 -11.27 -21.32
N LYS A 98 -16.59 -12.45 -21.48
CA LYS A 98 -17.30 -13.67 -21.91
C LYS A 98 -18.48 -14.01 -20.99
N ALA A 99 -18.27 -14.03 -19.68
CA ALA A 99 -19.33 -14.35 -18.72
C ALA A 99 -20.49 -13.33 -18.75
N VAL A 100 -20.22 -12.06 -19.01
CA VAL A 100 -21.26 -11.03 -19.19
C VAL A 100 -22.03 -11.25 -20.49
N MET A 101 -21.35 -11.58 -21.59
CA MET A 101 -21.98 -11.85 -22.88
C MET A 101 -22.86 -13.09 -22.86
N GLU A 102 -22.39 -14.16 -22.22
CA GLU A 102 -23.16 -15.40 -22.02
C GLU A 102 -24.44 -15.13 -21.21
N ALA A 103 -24.34 -14.38 -20.11
CA ALA A 103 -25.50 -14.00 -19.30
C ALA A 103 -26.50 -13.13 -20.08
N SER A 104 -26.02 -12.26 -20.97
CA SER A 104 -26.85 -11.33 -21.75
C SER A 104 -27.58 -12.00 -22.92
N SER A 105 -27.03 -13.09 -23.47
CA SER A 105 -27.65 -13.82 -24.59
C SER A 105 -28.95 -14.56 -24.22
N GLY A 106 -29.25 -14.71 -22.92
CA GLY A 106 -30.47 -15.34 -22.40
C GLY A 106 -31.75 -14.50 -22.45
N GLY A 107 -31.76 -13.33 -23.10
CA GLY A 107 -32.97 -12.51 -23.31
C GLY A 107 -33.47 -11.72 -22.08
N GLY A 108 -32.78 -11.78 -20.95
CA GLY A 108 -33.03 -10.93 -19.79
C GLY A 108 -32.23 -9.63 -19.88
N ASN A 109 -32.91 -8.48 -19.83
CA ASN A 109 -32.30 -7.14 -19.80
C ASN A 109 -31.08 -7.06 -18.88
N CYS A 110 -29.87 -7.08 -19.45
CA CYS A 110 -28.58 -6.74 -18.82
C CYS A 110 -28.46 -7.11 -17.34
N SER A 111 -29.00 -8.25 -16.91
CA SER A 111 -28.96 -8.62 -15.51
C SER A 111 -27.53 -9.06 -15.21
N ILE A 112 -26.91 -8.37 -14.26
CA ILE A 112 -25.55 -8.65 -13.75
C ILE A 112 -25.41 -10.17 -13.57
N PRO A 113 -24.35 -10.80 -14.11
CA PRO A 113 -24.15 -12.25 -14.02
C PRO A 113 -24.38 -12.74 -12.59
N THR A 114 -25.03 -13.89 -12.45
CA THR A 114 -25.18 -14.55 -11.15
C THR A 114 -23.81 -14.70 -10.47
N ALA A 115 -23.78 -14.72 -9.14
CA ALA A 115 -22.53 -14.93 -8.40
C ALA A 115 -21.75 -16.16 -8.89
N ALA A 116 -22.45 -17.21 -9.33
CA ALA A 116 -21.88 -18.43 -9.88
C ALA A 116 -21.12 -18.20 -11.21
N SER A 117 -21.67 -17.44 -12.16
CA SER A 117 -20.97 -17.17 -13.43
C SER A 117 -19.80 -16.20 -13.25
N SER A 118 -19.93 -15.22 -12.34
CA SER A 118 -18.81 -14.37 -11.92
C SER A 118 -17.68 -15.19 -11.28
N HIS A 119 -18.01 -16.19 -10.47
CA HIS A 119 -17.02 -17.06 -9.82
C HIS A 119 -16.31 -17.96 -10.84
N ALA A 120 -17.05 -18.58 -11.77
CA ALA A 120 -16.49 -19.41 -12.84
C ALA A 120 -15.53 -18.61 -13.73
N ALA A 121 -15.87 -17.37 -14.10
CA ALA A 121 -15.00 -16.50 -14.87
C ALA A 121 -13.69 -16.17 -14.15
N CYS A 122 -13.75 -15.93 -12.83
CA CYS A 122 -12.56 -15.72 -12.02
C CYS A 122 -11.69 -16.98 -11.91
N ASP A 123 -12.32 -18.14 -11.74
CA ASP A 123 -11.61 -19.43 -11.71
C ASP A 123 -10.88 -19.69 -13.04
N GLU A 124 -11.56 -19.49 -14.17
CA GLU A 124 -10.98 -19.64 -15.51
C GLU A 124 -9.79 -18.70 -15.71
N ALA A 125 -9.96 -17.40 -15.42
CA ALA A 125 -8.90 -16.41 -15.56
C ALA A 125 -7.70 -16.74 -14.67
N LYS A 126 -7.95 -17.10 -13.40
CA LYS A 126 -6.90 -17.44 -12.44
C LYS A 126 -6.12 -18.68 -12.86
N ARG A 127 -6.79 -19.73 -13.33
CA ARG A 127 -6.14 -20.94 -13.87
C ARG A 127 -5.30 -20.64 -15.11
N PHE A 128 -5.80 -19.76 -16.00
CA PHE A 128 -5.03 -19.33 -17.16
C PHE A 128 -3.74 -18.60 -16.73
N ILE A 129 -3.85 -17.67 -15.78
CA ILE A 129 -2.69 -16.93 -15.27
C ILE A 129 -1.69 -17.87 -14.60
N PHE A 130 -2.15 -18.85 -13.81
CA PHE A 130 -1.27 -19.87 -13.24
C PHE A 130 -0.55 -20.68 -14.32
N LYS A 131 -1.21 -21.04 -15.42
CA LYS A 131 -0.55 -21.72 -16.54
C LYS A 131 0.53 -20.83 -17.21
N ALA A 132 0.24 -19.54 -17.38
CA ALA A 132 1.21 -18.60 -17.94
C ALA A 132 2.42 -18.43 -17.00
N LEU A 133 2.18 -18.27 -15.70
CA LEU A 133 3.22 -18.26 -14.66
C LEU A 133 4.04 -19.56 -14.64
N ASP A 134 3.38 -20.72 -14.73
CA ASP A 134 4.06 -22.03 -14.76
C ASP A 134 4.99 -22.17 -15.97
N THR A 135 4.60 -21.58 -17.11
CA THR A 135 5.45 -21.50 -18.30
C THR A 135 6.74 -20.76 -17.96
N VAL A 136 6.65 -19.54 -17.40
CA VAL A 136 7.83 -18.72 -17.06
C VAL A 136 8.69 -19.38 -16.00
N VAL A 137 8.10 -19.83 -14.89
CA VAL A 137 8.83 -20.48 -13.79
C VAL A 137 9.47 -21.80 -14.23
N SER A 138 8.96 -22.41 -15.31
CA SER A 138 9.53 -23.61 -15.88
C SER A 138 10.66 -23.39 -16.88
N GLU A 139 10.90 -22.15 -17.31
CA GLU A 139 11.99 -21.84 -18.24
C GLU A 139 13.35 -22.06 -17.56
N PRO A 140 14.32 -22.73 -18.22
CA PRO A 140 15.65 -22.96 -17.66
C PRO A 140 16.34 -21.67 -17.19
N LYS A 141 16.21 -20.61 -18.00
CA LYS A 141 16.72 -19.26 -17.71
C LYS A 141 16.15 -18.64 -16.43
N VAL A 142 14.89 -18.93 -16.08
CA VAL A 142 14.28 -18.43 -14.84
C VAL A 142 14.72 -19.29 -13.66
N ARG A 143 14.75 -20.60 -13.86
CA ARG A 143 15.19 -21.54 -12.81
C ARG A 143 16.64 -21.29 -12.40
N VAL A 144 17.53 -20.97 -13.34
CA VAL A 144 18.94 -20.72 -13.03
C VAL A 144 19.12 -19.45 -12.19
N LEU A 145 18.25 -18.44 -12.31
CA LEU A 145 18.26 -17.27 -11.42
C LEU A 145 18.10 -17.68 -9.96
N PHE A 146 17.01 -18.41 -9.69
CA PHE A 146 16.70 -18.83 -8.33
C PHE A 146 17.65 -19.91 -7.84
N ASP A 147 18.11 -20.80 -8.72
CA ASP A 147 19.12 -21.80 -8.36
C ASP A 147 20.43 -21.13 -7.96
N PHE A 148 20.87 -20.10 -8.68
CA PHE A 148 22.07 -19.33 -8.36
C PHE A 148 22.03 -18.80 -6.93
N ASP A 149 20.91 -18.20 -6.52
CA ASP A 149 20.75 -17.65 -5.17
C ASP A 149 20.44 -18.72 -4.11
N LEU A 150 19.69 -19.78 -4.44
CA LEU A 150 19.19 -20.77 -3.46
C LEU A 150 20.02 -22.04 -3.31
N VAL A 151 20.81 -22.42 -4.31
CA VAL A 151 21.49 -23.72 -4.38
C VAL A 151 22.95 -23.57 -4.83
N GLY A 152 23.21 -22.76 -5.86
CA GLY A 152 24.54 -22.46 -6.41
C GLY A 152 25.11 -23.55 -7.33
N GLU A 153 24.36 -24.61 -7.60
CA GLU A 153 24.83 -25.79 -8.33
C GLU A 153 24.65 -25.68 -9.85
N GLY A 154 23.80 -24.75 -10.30
CA GLY A 154 23.37 -24.55 -11.67
C GLY A 154 22.23 -25.45 -12.10
N VAL A 155 21.47 -24.98 -13.08
CA VAL A 155 20.43 -25.77 -13.74
C VAL A 155 21.04 -26.54 -14.90
N TRP A 156 21.04 -27.87 -14.84
CA TRP A 156 21.56 -28.71 -15.91
C TRP A 156 20.48 -29.12 -16.90
N HIS A 157 20.68 -28.87 -18.21
CA HIS A 157 19.80 -29.32 -19.28
C HIS A 157 20.59 -29.60 -20.57
N GLY A 158 20.10 -30.51 -21.42
CA GLY A 158 20.60 -30.66 -22.79
C GLY A 158 22.08 -31.00 -22.97
N GLY A 159 22.80 -31.43 -21.93
CA GLY A 159 24.23 -31.77 -21.99
C GLY A 159 25.17 -30.72 -21.39
N GLY A 160 24.66 -29.68 -20.73
CA GLY A 160 25.48 -28.67 -20.04
C GLY A 160 24.77 -27.99 -18.86
N LYS A 161 25.53 -27.17 -18.13
CA LYS A 161 25.02 -26.24 -17.12
C LYS A 161 24.45 -25.03 -17.86
N GLU A 162 23.21 -24.65 -17.57
CA GLU A 162 22.62 -23.42 -18.08
C GLU A 162 23.40 -22.23 -17.53
N GLU A 163 23.74 -21.31 -18.42
CA GLU A 163 24.39 -20.07 -18.04
C GLU A 163 23.35 -19.09 -17.49
N LEU A 164 23.77 -18.28 -16.52
CA LEU A 164 22.96 -17.18 -16.03
C LEU A 164 22.67 -16.23 -17.21
N PRO A 165 21.40 -15.89 -17.51
CA PRO A 165 21.08 -14.94 -18.58
C PRO A 165 21.91 -13.66 -18.46
N GLU A 166 22.42 -13.14 -19.57
CA GLU A 166 23.28 -11.93 -19.58
C GLU A 166 22.66 -10.77 -18.78
N GLU A 167 21.37 -10.52 -18.96
CA GLU A 167 20.60 -9.49 -18.26
C GLU A 167 20.48 -9.71 -16.75
N SER A 168 20.71 -10.94 -16.26
CA SER A 168 20.64 -11.28 -14.83
C SER A 168 22.00 -11.46 -14.16
N LYS A 169 23.09 -11.26 -14.92
CA LYS A 169 24.42 -11.05 -14.35
C LYS A 169 24.44 -9.76 -13.53
N ASP A 170 23.69 -8.75 -13.98
CA ASP A 170 23.36 -7.61 -13.15
C ASP A 170 22.41 -8.01 -12.02
N GLU A 171 22.84 -7.81 -10.79
CA GLU A 171 22.09 -8.24 -9.62
C GLU A 171 20.77 -7.47 -9.47
N TRP A 172 20.73 -6.19 -9.84
CA TRP A 172 19.50 -5.43 -9.77
C TRP A 172 18.42 -6.04 -10.65
N HIS A 173 18.74 -6.32 -11.91
CA HIS A 173 17.83 -7.00 -12.83
C HIS A 173 17.40 -8.37 -12.29
N ARG A 174 18.34 -9.16 -11.73
CA ARG A 174 18.02 -10.45 -11.11
C ARG A 174 17.01 -10.30 -9.97
N ARG A 175 17.28 -9.46 -8.96
CA ARG A 175 16.38 -9.23 -7.82
C ARG A 175 15.05 -8.62 -8.22
N ALA A 176 15.06 -7.71 -9.20
CA ALA A 176 13.85 -7.13 -9.74
C ALA A 176 12.96 -8.20 -10.39
N CYS A 177 13.55 -9.15 -11.13
CA CYS A 177 12.80 -10.26 -11.74
C CYS A 177 12.24 -11.21 -10.68
N GLU A 178 13.02 -11.56 -9.66
CA GLU A 178 12.57 -12.38 -8.54
C GLU A 178 11.42 -11.71 -7.78
N PHE A 179 11.56 -10.42 -7.47
CA PHE A 179 10.51 -9.60 -6.86
C PHE A 179 9.25 -9.61 -7.72
N ASP A 180 9.38 -9.35 -9.02
CA ASP A 180 8.24 -9.24 -9.93
C ASP A 180 7.46 -10.57 -10.03
N LEU A 181 8.17 -11.70 -10.14
CA LEU A 181 7.57 -13.03 -10.14
C LEU A 181 6.85 -13.35 -8.82
N CYS A 182 7.47 -13.04 -7.67
CA CYS A 182 6.83 -13.21 -6.37
C CYS A 182 5.57 -12.34 -6.29
N ARG A 183 5.65 -11.07 -6.71
CA ARG A 183 4.51 -10.14 -6.69
C ARG A 183 3.36 -10.57 -7.56
N ILE A 184 3.62 -11.02 -8.80
CA ILE A 184 2.56 -11.53 -9.67
C ILE A 184 1.93 -12.78 -9.04
N SER A 185 2.74 -13.71 -8.54
CA SER A 185 2.26 -14.90 -7.84
C SER A 185 1.36 -14.55 -6.66
N HIS A 186 1.80 -13.65 -5.78
CA HIS A 186 1.04 -13.16 -4.63
C HIS A 186 -0.31 -12.55 -5.03
N GLN A 187 -0.29 -11.66 -6.02
CA GLN A 187 -1.48 -10.96 -6.50
C GLN A 187 -2.53 -11.95 -7.02
N VAL A 188 -2.09 -12.97 -7.76
CA VAL A 188 -2.97 -14.01 -8.31
C VAL A 188 -3.46 -14.95 -7.19
N GLU A 189 -2.60 -15.30 -6.23
CA GLU A 189 -2.97 -16.15 -5.09
C GLU A 189 -4.08 -15.51 -4.24
N LYS A 190 -3.96 -14.20 -3.95
CA LYS A 190 -4.95 -13.41 -3.18
C LYS A 190 -6.23 -13.11 -3.97
N ALA A 191 -6.18 -13.15 -5.31
CA ALA A 191 -7.38 -12.96 -6.13
C ALA A 191 -8.36 -14.14 -5.94
N PRO A 192 -9.69 -13.92 -5.88
CA PRO A 192 -10.64 -15.02 -5.80
C PRO A 192 -10.69 -15.82 -7.13
N PRO A 193 -11.05 -17.11 -7.12
CA PRO A 193 -11.39 -17.92 -5.94
C PRO A 193 -10.15 -18.54 -5.28
N ALA A 194 -10.26 -18.89 -4.00
CA ALA A 194 -9.15 -19.47 -3.23
C ALA A 194 -8.90 -20.94 -3.61
N GLU A 195 -9.94 -21.65 -4.04
CA GLU A 195 -9.91 -23.06 -4.43
C GLU A 195 -8.96 -23.31 -5.62
N ALA A 196 -8.80 -22.31 -6.50
CA ALA A 196 -7.88 -22.38 -7.63
C ALA A 196 -6.40 -22.41 -7.19
N ASN A 197 -6.07 -21.99 -5.96
CA ASN A 197 -4.68 -21.97 -5.45
C ASN A 197 -4.03 -23.35 -5.38
N ALA A 198 -4.80 -24.44 -5.47
CA ALA A 198 -4.26 -25.78 -5.60
C ALA A 198 -3.36 -25.95 -6.86
N SER A 199 -3.55 -25.10 -7.88
CA SER A 199 -2.77 -25.11 -9.13
C SER A 199 -1.66 -24.05 -9.15
N ILE A 200 -1.33 -23.44 -8.00
CA ILE A 200 -0.28 -22.43 -7.94
C ILE A 200 1.05 -23.04 -8.44
N PRO A 201 1.75 -22.39 -9.39
CA PRO A 201 3.01 -22.89 -9.90
C PRO A 201 4.05 -23.02 -8.78
N ARG A 202 4.92 -24.03 -8.92
CA ARG A 202 6.00 -24.27 -7.98
C ARG A 202 7.33 -24.21 -8.71
N LEU A 203 8.25 -23.45 -8.17
CA LEU A 203 9.63 -23.44 -8.61
C LEU A 203 10.26 -24.79 -8.28
N LEU A 204 10.73 -25.48 -9.32
CA LEU A 204 11.42 -26.76 -9.20
C LEU A 204 12.93 -26.51 -9.24
N LEU A 205 13.56 -26.58 -8.07
CA LEU A 205 15.02 -26.57 -7.94
C LEU A 205 15.57 -27.95 -8.26
N MET A 206 16.67 -28.01 -9.01
CA MET A 206 17.26 -29.24 -9.53
C MET A 206 18.70 -29.37 -9.04
N GLN A 207 19.10 -30.56 -8.63
CA GLN A 207 20.51 -30.89 -8.37
C GLN A 207 21.26 -31.10 -9.69
N PRO A 208 22.61 -31.14 -9.65
CA PRO A 208 23.40 -31.60 -10.78
C PRO A 208 22.85 -32.90 -11.36
N TYR A 209 22.87 -33.02 -12.69
CA TYR A 209 22.32 -34.17 -13.43
C TYR A 209 20.78 -34.33 -13.38
N GLY A 210 20.05 -33.30 -12.93
CA GLY A 210 18.61 -33.22 -13.13
C GLY A 210 17.78 -33.96 -12.08
N THR A 211 18.33 -34.22 -10.89
CA THR A 211 17.53 -34.78 -9.79
C THR A 211 16.74 -33.67 -9.11
N PRO A 212 15.39 -33.74 -9.01
CA PRO A 212 14.59 -32.76 -8.26
C PRO A 212 15.12 -32.59 -6.82
N HIS A 213 15.52 -31.37 -6.46
CA HIS A 213 15.97 -31.05 -5.11
C HIS A 213 14.78 -30.64 -4.23
N LYS A 214 14.09 -29.57 -4.61
CA LYS A 214 13.03 -28.95 -3.81
C LYS A 214 11.97 -28.33 -4.72
N ARG A 215 10.71 -28.39 -4.29
CA ARG A 215 9.59 -27.69 -4.93
C ARG A 215 9.13 -26.57 -4.01
N LEU A 216 9.36 -25.34 -4.42
CA LEU A 216 9.06 -24.14 -3.65
C LEU A 216 7.85 -23.41 -4.21
N ARG A 217 7.03 -22.85 -3.34
CA ARG A 217 6.13 -21.76 -3.78
C ARG A 217 6.98 -20.52 -3.98
N LEU A 218 6.66 -19.71 -4.98
CA LEU A 218 7.36 -18.43 -5.19
C LEU A 218 7.31 -17.55 -3.93
N ALA A 219 6.22 -17.60 -3.18
CA ALA A 219 6.07 -16.90 -1.91
C ALA A 219 7.11 -17.29 -0.82
N GLU A 220 7.71 -18.48 -0.91
CA GLU A 220 8.71 -18.97 0.04
C GLU A 220 10.13 -18.53 -0.34
N VAL A 221 10.33 -18.10 -1.59
CA VAL A 221 11.65 -17.86 -2.16
C VAL A 221 12.35 -16.64 -1.55
N PRO A 222 11.72 -15.45 -1.40
CA PRO A 222 12.42 -14.28 -0.86
C PRO A 222 13.05 -14.54 0.51
N ARG A 223 12.28 -15.14 1.43
CA ARG A 223 12.78 -15.54 2.74
C ARG A 223 13.93 -16.53 2.64
N MET A 224 13.79 -17.56 1.81
CA MET A 224 14.85 -18.56 1.67
C MET A 224 16.15 -18.00 1.11
N ILE A 225 16.07 -17.04 0.18
CA ILE A 225 17.23 -16.31 -0.33
C ILE A 225 17.87 -15.51 0.82
N LEU A 226 17.08 -14.73 1.54
CA LEU A 226 17.56 -13.93 2.68
C LEU A 226 18.23 -14.83 3.73
N GLU A 227 17.57 -15.91 4.17
CA GLU A 227 18.09 -16.84 5.16
C GLU A 227 19.35 -17.58 4.68
N ARG A 228 19.45 -17.93 3.40
CA ARG A 228 20.63 -18.63 2.85
C ARG A 228 21.87 -17.75 2.79
N HIS A 229 21.71 -16.45 2.59
CA HIS A 229 22.82 -15.50 2.53
C HIS A 229 23.14 -14.90 3.91
N ASP A 230 22.61 -15.48 4.99
CA ASP A 230 22.72 -14.96 6.35
C ASP A 230 22.25 -13.48 6.47
N TRP A 231 21.34 -13.06 5.59
CA TRP A 231 20.65 -11.78 5.69
C TRP A 231 19.55 -11.94 6.71
N TYR A 232 19.90 -11.67 7.97
CA TYR A 232 19.07 -12.01 9.11
C TYR A 232 17.69 -11.36 9.05
N THR A 233 16.65 -12.20 9.08
CA THR A 233 15.24 -11.79 9.07
C THR A 233 14.59 -12.15 10.41
N GLN A 234 14.73 -11.28 11.41
CA GLN A 234 14.01 -11.50 12.66
C GLN A 234 12.58 -11.03 12.52
N ILE A 235 11.63 -11.93 12.79
CA ILE A 235 10.23 -11.58 12.96
C ILE A 235 9.86 -11.73 14.42
N GLU A 236 9.77 -10.60 15.11
CA GLU A 236 9.40 -10.57 16.51
C GLU A 236 7.92 -10.22 16.66
N LYS A 237 7.25 -10.88 17.61
CA LYS A 237 6.02 -10.33 18.17
C LYS A 237 6.45 -9.32 19.21
N MET A 238 6.07 -8.05 19.01
CA MET A 238 6.40 -7.02 19.97
C MET A 238 5.95 -7.47 21.37
N PRO A 239 6.84 -7.48 22.37
CA PRO A 239 6.40 -7.72 23.73
C PRO A 239 5.34 -6.66 24.08
N LEU A 240 4.36 -7.02 24.91
CA LEU A 240 3.41 -6.04 25.45
C LEU A 240 4.20 -5.05 26.32
N LEU A 241 4.75 -4.02 25.67
CA LEU A 241 5.42 -2.93 26.36
C LEU A 241 4.34 -2.06 26.98
N ASN A 242 4.48 -1.80 28.28
CA ASN A 242 3.62 -0.88 29.02
C ASN A 242 3.92 0.59 28.68
N LEU A 243 4.34 0.87 27.45
CA LEU A 243 4.56 2.21 26.92
C LEU A 243 3.41 2.54 25.98
N HIS A 244 2.72 3.65 26.25
CA HIS A 244 1.57 4.06 25.45
C HIS A 244 1.90 4.28 23.96
N SER A 245 3.12 4.73 23.62
CA SER A 245 3.56 4.91 22.24
C SER A 245 3.76 3.59 21.48
N LYS A 246 4.14 2.52 22.19
CA LYS A 246 4.44 1.20 21.59
C LYS A 246 3.26 0.23 21.67
N SER A 247 2.34 0.43 22.61
CA SER A 247 1.12 -0.37 22.77
C SER A 247 0.23 -0.53 21.52
N PRO A 248 0.18 0.43 20.56
CA PRO A 248 -0.70 0.31 19.38
C PRO A 248 -0.09 -0.49 18.22
N VAL A 249 1.19 -0.87 18.33
CA VAL A 249 1.87 -1.73 17.36
C VAL A 249 1.40 -3.17 17.61
N VAL A 250 0.67 -3.72 16.64
CA VAL A 250 0.08 -5.06 16.73
C VAL A 250 0.56 -5.89 15.55
N GLY A 251 1.03 -7.09 15.83
CA GLY A 251 1.44 -8.06 14.81
C GLY A 251 2.96 -8.30 14.79
N PRO A 252 3.43 -9.06 13.79
CA PRO A 252 4.86 -9.25 13.57
C PRO A 252 5.55 -7.93 13.23
N ILE A 253 6.78 -7.75 13.72
CA ILE A 253 7.72 -6.72 13.30
C ILE A 253 8.85 -7.40 12.57
N LEU A 254 9.09 -6.98 11.33
CA LEU A 254 10.25 -7.40 10.56
C LEU A 254 11.44 -6.51 10.89
N HIS A 255 12.52 -7.13 11.36
CA HIS A 255 13.80 -6.50 11.54
C HIS A 255 14.60 -6.64 10.24
N ILE A 256 14.92 -5.51 9.66
CA ILE A 256 15.71 -5.41 8.43
C ILE A 256 17.14 -5.13 8.85
N GLU A 257 17.99 -6.17 8.77
CA GLU A 257 19.40 -6.10 9.17
C GLU A 257 20.34 -5.80 8.00
N VAL A 258 21.56 -5.43 8.36
CA VAL A 258 22.68 -5.30 7.43
C VAL A 258 23.10 -6.70 7.02
N PRO A 259 23.31 -6.98 5.72
CA PRO A 259 24.06 -8.13 5.30
C PRO A 259 25.37 -8.24 6.07
N PRO A 260 25.81 -9.45 6.46
CA PRO A 260 27.14 -9.62 7.00
C PRO A 260 28.17 -9.13 5.96
N PRO A 261 29.34 -8.64 6.40
CA PRO A 261 30.41 -8.34 5.48
C PRO A 261 30.72 -9.59 4.63
N PRO A 262 31.03 -9.44 3.34
CA PRO A 262 31.32 -10.57 2.47
C PRO A 262 32.50 -11.36 3.04
N ASP A 263 32.32 -12.68 3.16
CA ASP A 263 33.41 -13.61 3.47
C ASP A 263 34.03 -14.07 2.15
N PHE A 264 35.25 -13.63 1.88
CA PHE A 264 35.96 -13.99 0.65
C PHE A 264 36.71 -15.30 0.88
N ASP A 265 36.42 -16.31 0.05
CA ASP A 265 37.21 -17.54 0.04
C ASP A 265 38.59 -17.25 -0.59
N LEU A 266 39.59 -16.97 0.25
CA LEU A 266 40.96 -16.74 -0.18
C LEU A 266 41.66 -18.01 -0.70
N ASP A 267 41.01 -19.17 -0.59
CA ASP A 267 41.44 -20.41 -1.23
C ASP A 267 40.91 -20.56 -2.67
N ASP A 268 39.94 -19.73 -3.08
CA ASP A 268 39.53 -19.64 -4.47
C ASP A 268 40.69 -19.07 -5.33
N PRO A 269 41.18 -19.81 -6.34
CA PRO A 269 42.28 -19.37 -7.20
C PRO A 269 42.02 -18.03 -7.90
N GLU A 270 40.77 -17.71 -8.20
CA GLU A 270 40.37 -16.47 -8.86
C GLU A 270 40.43 -15.28 -7.90
N ILE A 271 39.84 -15.42 -6.71
CA ILE A 271 39.92 -14.40 -5.64
C ILE A 271 41.38 -14.17 -5.26
N ARG A 272 42.14 -15.25 -5.05
CA ARG A 272 43.58 -15.16 -4.77
C ARG A 272 44.34 -14.44 -5.88
N SER A 273 44.05 -14.74 -7.14
CA SER A 273 44.70 -14.08 -8.28
C SER A 273 44.37 -12.58 -8.34
N LYS A 274 43.14 -12.17 -8.02
CA LYS A 274 42.77 -10.74 -7.90
C LYS A 274 43.54 -10.05 -6.79
N VAL A 275 43.59 -10.66 -5.60
CA VAL A 275 44.36 -10.14 -4.46
C VAL A 275 45.85 -10.02 -4.80
N GLU A 276 46.43 -11.02 -5.46
CA GLU A 276 47.84 -11.03 -5.88
C GLU A 276 48.16 -9.96 -6.92
N ARG A 277 47.20 -9.61 -7.80
CA ARG A 277 47.32 -8.49 -8.74
C ARG A 277 47.16 -7.12 -8.07
N GLY A 278 46.89 -7.08 -6.76
CA GLY A 278 46.60 -5.85 -6.04
C GLY A 278 45.30 -5.20 -6.50
N GLU A 279 44.42 -5.97 -7.14
CA GLU A 279 43.08 -5.52 -7.46
C GLU A 279 42.32 -5.41 -6.14
N ASP A 280 41.71 -4.25 -5.92
CA ASP A 280 40.74 -4.12 -4.84
C ASP A 280 39.67 -5.18 -5.11
N LEU A 281 39.47 -6.11 -4.16
CA LEU A 281 38.29 -6.99 -4.18
C LEU A 281 36.97 -6.16 -4.11
N GLY A 282 37.13 -4.85 -3.96
CA GLY A 282 36.13 -3.82 -3.95
C GLY A 282 35.54 -3.69 -2.56
N LYS A 283 34.66 -2.70 -2.42
CA LYS A 283 33.47 -2.89 -1.59
C LYS A 283 32.56 -3.95 -2.24
N ALA A 284 33.02 -5.17 -2.46
CA ALA A 284 32.25 -6.19 -3.19
C ALA A 284 31.61 -5.69 -4.50
N HIS A 285 32.32 -4.87 -5.29
CA HIS A 285 31.83 -4.51 -6.63
C HIS A 285 32.12 -5.70 -7.54
N GLN A 286 31.08 -6.53 -7.73
CA GLN A 286 31.14 -7.88 -8.26
C GLN A 286 30.94 -7.93 -9.78
N GLU A 287 31.96 -8.39 -10.49
CA GLU A 287 31.77 -9.14 -11.75
C GLU A 287 31.73 -10.67 -11.50
N ASP A 288 32.18 -11.18 -10.34
CA ASP A 288 32.46 -12.62 -10.14
C ASP A 288 31.83 -13.27 -8.89
N GLY A 289 30.50 -13.32 -8.81
CA GLY A 289 29.85 -14.60 -8.43
C GLY A 289 29.61 -15.04 -6.98
N LEU A 290 29.67 -14.20 -5.93
CA LEU A 290 29.11 -14.47 -4.57
C LEU A 290 28.60 -13.17 -3.93
N PRO A 291 27.67 -13.13 -2.95
CA PRO A 291 26.59 -12.14 -2.88
C PRO A 291 26.98 -10.78 -2.24
N GLY A 292 26.82 -9.70 -3.00
CA GLY A 292 27.08 -8.32 -2.56
C GLY A 292 26.06 -7.38 -3.19
N ALA A 293 24.85 -7.44 -2.64
CA ALA A 293 23.69 -6.62 -3.01
C ALA A 293 24.09 -5.21 -3.49
N LEU A 294 23.87 -4.94 -4.79
CA LEU A 294 23.65 -3.57 -5.25
C LEU A 294 22.55 -2.99 -4.36
N HIS A 295 22.95 -2.06 -3.50
CA HIS A 295 22.35 -1.76 -2.21
C HIS A 295 20.80 -1.66 -2.20
N GLY A 296 20.15 -1.19 -3.27
CA GLY A 296 18.69 -1.11 -3.37
C GLY A 296 17.96 -2.41 -3.76
N SER A 297 18.64 -3.34 -4.43
CA SER A 297 18.05 -4.60 -4.89
C SER A 297 17.62 -5.50 -3.72
N LEU A 298 18.32 -5.44 -2.59
CA LEU A 298 17.95 -6.11 -1.35
C LEU A 298 16.63 -5.58 -0.77
N GLY A 299 16.37 -4.28 -0.93
CA GLY A 299 15.10 -3.67 -0.56
C GLY A 299 13.90 -4.32 -1.27
N LEU A 300 14.09 -4.77 -2.51
CA LEU A 300 13.07 -5.50 -3.27
C LEU A 300 12.80 -6.90 -2.68
N LEU A 301 13.83 -7.63 -2.27
CA LEU A 301 13.65 -8.93 -1.62
C LEU A 301 12.90 -8.83 -0.29
N TYR A 302 13.30 -7.86 0.56
CA TYR A 302 12.57 -7.59 1.80
C TYR A 302 11.13 -7.15 1.50
N ALA A 303 10.90 -6.35 0.47
CA ALA A 303 9.56 -5.94 0.05
C ALA A 303 8.71 -7.15 -0.38
N ALA A 304 9.26 -8.06 -1.20
CA ALA A 304 8.59 -9.29 -1.60
C ALA A 304 8.24 -10.14 -0.38
N MET A 305 9.20 -10.41 0.51
CA MET A 305 8.95 -11.17 1.74
C MET A 305 7.86 -10.53 2.61
N ALA A 306 7.91 -9.21 2.79
CA ALA A 306 6.94 -8.49 3.60
C ALA A 306 5.51 -8.57 3.03
N PHE A 307 5.33 -8.61 1.71
CA PHE A 307 4.01 -8.89 1.13
C PHE A 307 3.54 -10.31 1.40
N GLU A 308 4.40 -11.30 1.14
CA GLU A 308 4.03 -12.71 1.24
C GLU A 308 3.61 -13.11 2.65
N GLU A 309 4.21 -12.45 3.64
CA GLU A 309 3.96 -12.71 5.05
C GLU A 309 3.00 -11.71 5.70
N ASP A 310 2.36 -10.86 4.89
CA ASP A 310 1.43 -9.82 5.34
C ASP A 310 2.03 -8.94 6.48
N ILE A 311 3.33 -8.63 6.39
CA ILE A 311 4.06 -7.83 7.37
C ILE A 311 3.80 -6.35 7.12
N VAL A 312 3.32 -5.65 8.16
CA VAL A 312 2.99 -4.23 8.11
C VAL A 312 3.77 -3.39 9.11
N ASN A 313 4.62 -4.01 9.95
CA ASN A 313 5.45 -3.30 10.91
C ASN A 313 6.91 -3.65 10.63
N VAL A 314 7.76 -2.63 10.54
CA VAL A 314 9.17 -2.81 10.19
C VAL A 314 10.06 -2.02 11.12
N ARG A 315 11.24 -2.57 11.39
CA ARG A 315 12.34 -1.89 12.05
C ARG A 315 13.59 -2.00 11.17
N PHE A 316 14.20 -0.85 10.86
CA PHE A 316 15.50 -0.82 10.18
C PHE A 316 16.61 -0.81 11.22
N HIS A 317 17.62 -1.66 11.05
CA HIS A 317 18.86 -1.62 11.82
C HIS A 317 19.84 -0.57 11.27
N PRO A 318 20.83 -0.13 12.06
CA PRO A 318 21.60 1.08 11.76
C PRO A 318 22.34 1.04 10.42
N GLY A 319 22.95 -0.11 10.09
CA GLY A 319 23.63 -0.24 8.80
C GLY A 319 22.70 -0.49 7.62
N GLY A 320 21.44 -0.90 7.84
CA GLY A 320 20.46 -1.10 6.76
C GLY A 320 20.02 0.22 6.13
N ILE A 321 19.96 1.28 6.94
CA ILE A 321 19.67 2.65 6.48
C ILE A 321 20.79 3.18 5.58
N LEU A 322 22.04 2.78 5.83
CA LEU A 322 23.21 3.22 5.05
C LEU A 322 23.34 2.51 3.70
N LEU A 323 22.64 1.41 3.48
CA LEU A 323 22.65 0.72 2.19
C LEU A 323 21.88 1.58 1.18
N GLU A 324 22.63 2.16 0.25
CA GLU A 324 22.13 3.03 -0.82
C GLU A 324 20.89 2.45 -1.51
N GLY A 325 19.78 3.19 -1.52
CA GLY A 325 18.54 2.75 -2.17
C GLY A 325 17.82 1.58 -1.50
N MET A 326 18.37 0.91 -0.48
CA MET A 326 17.70 -0.24 0.18
C MET A 326 16.37 0.20 0.80
N MET A 327 16.43 1.23 1.64
CA MET A 327 15.26 1.78 2.30
C MET A 327 14.30 2.40 1.28
N GLU A 328 14.83 3.10 0.28
CA GLU A 328 14.03 3.69 -0.80
C GLU A 328 13.21 2.62 -1.54
N MET A 329 13.87 1.55 -2.00
CA MET A 329 13.21 0.46 -2.72
C MET A 329 12.22 -0.29 -1.84
N PHE A 330 12.59 -0.57 -0.59
CA PHE A 330 11.67 -1.22 0.34
C PHE A 330 10.42 -0.37 0.59
N LEU A 331 10.58 0.92 0.86
CA LEU A 331 9.45 1.81 1.16
C LEU A 331 8.58 2.08 -0.07
N HIS A 332 9.18 2.19 -1.26
CA HIS A 332 8.46 2.44 -2.50
C HIS A 332 7.69 1.21 -2.97
N TYR A 333 8.31 0.04 -2.94
CA TYR A 333 7.74 -1.18 -3.52
C TYR A 333 7.09 -2.09 -2.50
N GLY A 334 7.37 -1.93 -1.20
CA GLY A 334 6.87 -2.77 -0.11
C GLY A 334 5.38 -2.64 0.19
N PRO A 335 4.89 -3.41 1.18
CA PRO A 335 3.49 -3.38 1.58
C PRO A 335 3.12 -2.03 2.22
N LYS A 336 1.82 -1.79 2.34
CA LYS A 336 1.30 -0.62 3.06
C LYS A 336 1.63 -0.73 4.54
N LEU A 337 2.70 -0.07 4.95
CA LEU A 337 3.22 -0.12 6.31
C LEU A 337 2.30 0.63 7.28
N ARG A 338 2.20 0.10 8.49
CA ARG A 338 1.51 0.72 9.63
C ARG A 338 2.50 1.30 10.63
N THR A 339 3.64 0.65 10.81
CA THR A 339 4.67 1.08 11.76
C THR A 339 6.04 1.04 11.09
N ILE A 340 6.78 2.14 11.21
CA ILE A 340 8.19 2.21 10.83
C ILE A 340 8.99 2.60 12.07
N SER A 341 9.97 1.78 12.41
CA SER A 341 10.89 2.02 13.52
C SER A 341 12.31 2.21 12.99
N LEU A 342 12.90 3.35 13.29
CA LEU A 342 14.34 3.58 13.20
C LEU A 342 14.99 3.62 14.60
N GLU A 343 14.30 3.12 15.64
CA GLU A 343 14.80 3.11 17.02
C GLU A 343 16.24 2.61 17.14
N GLY A 344 17.07 3.36 17.87
CA GLY A 344 18.45 3.00 18.19
C GLY A 344 19.46 3.26 17.07
N ASN A 345 19.05 3.88 15.96
CA ASN A 345 19.92 4.19 14.83
C ASN A 345 20.73 5.49 15.03
N ALA A 346 21.33 5.64 16.22
CA ALA A 346 22.09 6.81 16.62
C ALA A 346 23.21 7.15 15.64
N GLY A 347 23.13 8.32 15.00
CA GLY A 347 24.12 8.82 14.04
C GLY A 347 24.01 8.26 12.62
N PHE A 348 23.02 7.38 12.37
CA PHE A 348 22.77 6.79 11.05
C PHE A 348 21.54 7.40 10.34
N VAL A 349 20.64 8.03 11.08
CA VAL A 349 19.45 8.69 10.52
C VAL A 349 19.83 10.08 9.99
N THR A 350 19.97 10.19 8.67
CA THR A 350 20.22 11.46 7.96
C THR A 350 18.92 12.18 7.58
N GLU A 351 19.03 13.44 7.16
CA GLU A 351 17.89 14.20 6.59
C GLU A 351 17.31 13.51 5.34
N ASP A 352 18.16 12.92 4.52
CA ASP A 352 17.76 12.14 3.34
C ASP A 352 16.98 10.88 3.75
N ALA A 353 17.46 10.14 4.76
CA ALA A 353 16.76 8.98 5.29
C ALA A 353 15.37 9.36 5.83
N LEU A 354 15.25 10.47 6.54
CA LEU A 354 13.95 10.98 6.99
C LEU A 354 13.03 11.33 5.82
N SER A 355 13.57 11.94 4.75
CA SER A 355 12.81 12.31 3.56
C SER A 355 12.29 11.08 2.80
N LEU A 356 13.06 10.00 2.75
CA LEU A 356 12.65 8.73 2.14
C LEU A 356 11.44 8.09 2.85
N LEU A 357 11.21 8.34 4.14
CA LEU A 357 10.04 7.83 4.86
C LEU A 357 8.71 8.26 4.24
N THR A 358 8.70 9.35 3.47
CA THR A 358 7.50 9.81 2.73
C THR A 358 7.02 8.81 1.68
N LEU A 359 7.90 7.93 1.20
CA LEU A 359 7.58 6.89 0.21
C LEU A 359 6.66 5.80 0.78
N ALA A 360 6.64 5.62 2.11
CA ALA A 360 5.78 4.64 2.78
C ALA A 360 4.27 4.92 2.62
N GLY A 361 3.92 6.12 2.17
CA GLY A 361 2.55 6.53 1.89
C GLY A 361 1.72 6.84 3.14
N ASP A 362 0.40 6.84 2.96
CA ASP A 362 -0.58 7.35 3.92
C ASP A 362 -1.14 6.31 4.89
N THR A 363 -0.48 5.16 5.04
CA THR A 363 -0.94 4.10 5.95
C THR A 363 -0.16 4.03 7.26
N VAL A 364 0.99 4.71 7.32
CA VAL A 364 1.86 4.72 8.50
C VAL A 364 1.15 5.48 9.63
N LYS A 365 0.93 4.78 10.75
CA LYS A 365 0.33 5.33 11.97
C LYS A 365 1.35 5.60 13.06
N THR A 366 2.44 4.86 13.05
CA THR A 366 3.49 4.96 14.07
C THR A 366 4.84 5.14 13.40
N LEU A 367 5.51 6.23 13.75
CA LEU A 367 6.89 6.48 13.39
C LEU A 367 7.71 6.55 14.68
N ASP A 368 8.61 5.59 14.84
CA ASP A 368 9.49 5.47 16.01
C ASP A 368 10.91 5.90 15.63
N LEU A 369 11.36 7.00 16.22
CA LEU A 369 12.69 7.60 16.05
C LEU A 369 13.39 7.70 17.41
N GLU A 370 13.06 6.83 18.36
CA GLU A 370 13.68 6.80 19.69
C GLU A 370 15.19 6.53 19.60
N GLY A 371 16.01 7.39 20.23
CA GLY A 371 17.46 7.18 20.32
C GLY A 371 18.21 7.25 18.98
N CYS A 372 17.74 8.04 18.02
CA CYS A 372 18.35 8.19 16.68
C CYS A 372 19.46 9.27 16.60
N ASP A 373 19.80 9.90 17.73
CA ASP A 373 20.74 11.04 17.80
C ASP A 373 20.28 12.30 17.04
N LEU A 374 18.95 12.47 16.89
CA LEU A 374 18.37 13.61 16.18
C LEU A 374 18.66 14.90 16.94
N ASN A 375 19.05 15.93 16.20
CA ASN A 375 19.44 17.24 16.71
C ASN A 375 18.65 18.36 15.99
N PRO A 376 18.83 19.65 16.36
CA PRO A 376 18.08 20.74 15.74
C PRO A 376 18.17 20.84 14.21
N GLY A 377 19.25 20.34 13.59
CA GLY A 377 19.38 20.30 12.12
C GLY A 377 18.33 19.42 11.44
N HIS A 378 17.87 18.36 12.11
CA HIS A 378 16.90 17.41 11.53
C HIS A 378 15.45 17.90 11.58
N LEU A 379 15.17 19.05 12.23
CA LEU A 379 13.81 19.51 12.49
C LEU A 379 12.98 19.66 11.20
N GLU A 380 13.56 20.26 10.16
CA GLU A 380 12.84 20.47 8.89
C GLU A 380 12.55 19.15 8.18
N ALA A 381 13.50 18.21 8.19
CA ALA A 381 13.30 16.88 7.62
C ALA A 381 12.18 16.12 8.37
N ILE A 382 12.17 16.15 9.70
CA ILE A 382 11.09 15.55 10.51
C ILE A 382 9.73 16.17 10.15
N LEU A 383 9.66 17.51 10.08
CA LEU A 383 8.42 18.20 9.74
C LEU A 383 7.95 17.87 8.32
N HIS A 384 8.88 17.79 7.36
CA HIS A 384 8.57 17.36 6.01
C HIS A 384 7.99 15.94 5.99
N THR A 385 8.63 14.99 6.68
CA THR A 385 8.15 13.61 6.79
C THR A 385 6.75 13.53 7.39
N VAL A 386 6.55 14.16 8.55
CA VAL A 386 5.28 14.10 9.28
C VAL A 386 4.13 14.75 8.48
N ARG A 387 4.39 15.82 7.72
CA ARG A 387 3.38 16.44 6.84
C ARG A 387 2.89 15.51 5.73
N ASN A 388 3.75 14.60 5.26
CA ASN A 388 3.43 13.67 4.18
C ASN A 388 2.78 12.37 4.70
N LEU A 389 3.10 11.96 5.93
CA LEU A 389 2.48 10.80 6.59
C LEU A 389 1.12 11.17 7.19
N ARG A 390 0.10 11.32 6.33
CA ARG A 390 -1.23 11.88 6.72
C ARG A 390 -2.01 11.06 7.74
N ALA A 391 -1.74 9.76 7.86
CA ALA A 391 -2.36 8.90 8.86
C ALA A 391 -1.51 8.72 10.13
N LEU A 392 -0.42 9.47 10.27
CA LEU A 392 0.45 9.36 11.43
C LEU A 392 -0.34 9.79 12.68
N GLN A 393 -0.35 8.90 13.68
CA GLN A 393 -1.00 9.11 14.96
C GLN A 393 0.03 9.19 16.09
N ILE A 394 1.17 8.53 15.92
CA ILE A 394 2.17 8.38 16.96
C ILE A 394 3.53 8.74 16.39
N LEU A 395 4.18 9.71 17.01
CA LEU A 395 5.56 10.09 16.74
C LEU A 395 6.37 9.93 18.02
N ASP A 396 7.29 8.96 18.02
CA ASP A 396 8.22 8.73 19.13
C ASP A 396 9.57 9.38 18.80
N LEU A 397 9.95 10.40 19.56
CA LEU A 397 11.22 11.13 19.43
C LEU A 397 12.02 11.06 20.75
N ALA A 398 11.74 10.07 21.60
CA ALA A 398 12.43 9.95 22.89
C ALA A 398 13.95 9.74 22.73
N GLY A 399 14.72 10.16 23.72
CA GLY A 399 16.16 9.89 23.79
C GLY A 399 17.00 10.54 22.68
N ASN A 400 16.55 11.65 22.10
CA ASN A 400 17.27 12.42 21.10
C ASN A 400 17.94 13.68 21.72
N LYS A 401 18.54 14.53 20.88
CA LYS A 401 19.22 15.79 21.26
C LYS A 401 18.39 17.03 20.89
N LEU A 402 17.06 16.94 20.94
CA LEU A 402 16.18 18.08 20.69
C LEU A 402 16.11 18.97 21.93
N ASP A 403 16.68 20.16 21.87
CA ASP A 403 16.58 21.11 22.99
C ASP A 403 15.16 21.68 23.14
N GLY A 404 14.89 22.31 24.28
CA GLY A 404 13.59 22.91 24.59
C GLY A 404 13.03 23.80 23.45
N PRO A 405 13.82 24.76 22.93
CA PRO A 405 13.39 25.58 21.79
C PRO A 405 13.06 24.77 20.53
N THR A 406 13.87 23.79 20.17
CA THR A 406 13.65 22.93 19.00
C THR A 406 12.39 22.10 19.15
N ALA A 407 12.19 21.48 20.32
CA ALA A 407 10.99 20.70 20.61
C ALA A 407 9.73 21.58 20.64
N LEU A 408 9.83 22.83 21.13
CA LEU A 408 8.74 23.80 21.09
C LEU A 408 8.41 24.23 19.67
N ASN A 409 9.43 24.45 18.82
CA ASN A 409 9.25 24.75 17.40
C ASN A 409 8.56 23.60 16.67
N LEU A 410 8.94 22.34 16.95
CA LEU A 410 8.25 21.17 16.43
C LEU A 410 6.76 21.19 16.81
N VAL A 411 6.42 21.37 18.09
CA VAL A 411 5.02 21.45 18.54
C VAL A 411 4.27 22.59 17.86
N GLY A 412 4.88 23.78 17.76
CA GLY A 412 4.31 24.93 17.06
C GLY A 412 4.01 24.62 15.60
N ALA A 413 4.98 24.06 14.87
CA ALA A 413 4.84 23.70 13.47
C ALA A 413 3.78 22.61 13.23
N LEU A 414 3.66 21.63 14.13
CA LEU A 414 2.59 20.63 14.09
C LEU A 414 1.21 21.27 14.30
N CYS A 415 1.09 22.23 15.22
CA CYS A 415 -0.12 23.00 15.46
C CYS A 415 -0.51 23.85 14.25
N GLU A 416 0.44 24.59 13.66
CA GLU A 416 0.21 25.43 12.49
C GLU A 416 -0.15 24.62 11.24
N SER A 417 0.52 23.49 11.04
CA SER A 417 0.29 22.57 9.91
C SER A 417 -0.97 21.71 10.09
N ARG A 418 -1.69 21.83 11.21
CA ARG A 418 -2.89 21.04 11.56
C ARG A 418 -2.67 19.53 11.49
N ILE A 419 -1.51 19.09 11.97
CA ILE A 419 -1.21 17.67 12.08
C ILE A 419 -1.77 17.20 13.44
N ASP A 420 -2.64 16.20 13.40
CA ASP A 420 -3.29 15.62 14.57
C ASP A 420 -2.57 14.33 14.96
N LEU A 421 -1.73 14.39 16.00
CA LEU A 421 -1.11 13.21 16.60
C LEU A 421 -1.88 12.84 17.88
N ASP A 422 -2.13 11.56 18.06
CA ASP A 422 -2.64 11.00 19.32
C ASP A 422 -1.55 11.03 20.39
N ILE A 423 -0.30 10.76 20.01
CA ILE A 423 0.85 10.69 20.92
C ILE A 423 2.09 11.34 20.27
N LEU A 424 2.68 12.30 20.97
CA LEU A 424 4.03 12.80 20.71
C LEU A 424 4.89 12.54 21.94
N ARG A 425 5.95 11.74 21.79
CA ARG A 425 6.84 11.36 22.90
C ARG A 425 8.20 12.05 22.76
N LEU A 426 8.64 12.73 23.83
CA LEU A 426 9.82 13.60 23.86
C LEU A 426 10.72 13.38 25.09
N ASP A 427 10.46 12.38 25.94
CA ASP A 427 11.30 12.10 27.11
C ASP A 427 12.74 11.77 26.72
N GLY A 428 13.70 12.02 27.61
CA GLY A 428 15.12 11.79 27.35
C GLY A 428 15.79 12.86 26.47
N ASN A 429 15.05 13.87 25.97
CA ASN A 429 15.61 15.03 25.29
C ASN A 429 16.04 16.15 26.27
N PRO A 430 17.00 17.03 25.90
CA PRO A 430 17.43 18.18 26.72
C PRO A 430 16.42 19.34 26.72
N LEU A 431 15.20 19.09 27.19
CA LEU A 431 14.07 20.04 27.14
C LEU A 431 14.18 21.22 28.13
N GLY A 432 15.17 21.20 29.01
CA GLY A 432 15.30 22.17 30.10
C GLY A 432 14.37 21.86 31.28
N THR A 433 13.83 22.89 31.91
CA THR A 433 12.97 22.74 33.10
C THR A 433 11.57 22.24 32.71
N PRO A 434 11.12 21.06 33.17
CA PRO A 434 9.86 20.44 32.74
C PRO A 434 8.63 21.34 32.90
N GLU A 435 8.56 22.12 33.98
CA GLU A 435 7.43 23.02 34.25
C GLU A 435 7.34 24.15 33.24
N VAL A 436 8.49 24.72 32.86
CA VAL A 436 8.57 25.80 31.87
C VAL A 436 8.16 25.26 30.50
N PHE A 437 8.78 24.16 30.07
CA PHE A 437 8.48 23.53 28.79
C PHE A 437 7.00 23.12 28.70
N LYS A 438 6.43 22.54 29.76
CA LYS A 438 5.02 22.17 29.82
C LYS A 438 4.09 23.38 29.64
N ASN A 439 4.41 24.52 30.26
CA ASN A 439 3.61 25.74 30.13
C ASN A 439 3.70 26.33 28.72
N GLU A 440 4.86 26.26 28.08
CA GLU A 440 5.06 26.72 26.70
C GLU A 440 4.31 25.82 25.70
N VAL A 441 4.37 24.50 25.86
CA VAL A 441 3.58 23.54 25.08
C VAL A 441 2.09 23.78 25.28
N ALA A 442 1.63 24.00 26.52
CA ALA A 442 0.24 24.31 26.81
C ALA A 442 -0.21 25.60 26.10
N THR A 443 0.68 26.60 25.99
CA THR A 443 0.42 27.84 25.26
C THR A 443 0.28 27.59 23.75
N GLN A 444 1.16 26.79 23.14
CA GLN A 444 1.04 26.42 21.72
C GLN A 444 -0.27 25.67 21.43
N LEU A 445 -0.64 24.74 22.31
CA LEU A 445 -1.90 23.99 22.20
C LEU A 445 -3.12 24.89 22.44
N ALA A 446 -3.04 25.85 23.36
CA ALA A 446 -4.09 26.84 23.57
C ALA A 446 -4.25 27.74 22.34
N ASN A 447 -3.17 28.23 21.74
CA ASN A 447 -3.20 29.01 20.51
C ASN A 447 -3.83 28.23 19.34
N ARG A 448 -3.47 26.94 19.19
CA ARG A 448 -4.14 26.04 18.25
C ARG A 448 -5.63 25.92 18.59
N GLY A 449 -5.95 25.68 19.86
CA GLY A 449 -7.31 25.61 20.39
C GLY A 449 -8.11 26.84 20.01
N GLU A 450 -7.61 28.05 20.26
CA GLU A 450 -8.24 29.32 19.87
C GLU A 450 -8.41 29.45 18.35
N SER A 451 -7.41 29.01 17.57
CA SER A 451 -7.50 29.00 16.10
C SER A 451 -8.56 28.01 15.57
N VAL A 452 -8.84 26.94 16.31
CA VAL A 452 -9.88 25.94 16.01
C VAL A 452 -11.24 26.37 16.60
N ILE A 453 -11.22 27.08 17.72
CA ILE A 453 -12.34 27.70 18.45
C ILE A 453 -12.69 29.08 17.85
N ALA A 454 -12.29 29.37 16.61
CA ALA A 454 -13.07 30.22 15.71
C ALA A 454 -14.43 29.54 15.36
N GLY A 455 -15.17 29.14 16.41
CA GLY A 455 -16.58 29.36 16.67
C GLY A 455 -17.41 29.57 15.44
N GLY A 456 -17.82 28.48 14.80
CA GLY A 456 -18.88 28.60 13.81
C GLY A 456 -20.17 29.14 14.43
N ASP A 457 -20.84 30.06 13.74
CA ASP A 457 -22.15 30.52 14.15
C ASP A 457 -23.18 29.46 13.81
N LEU A 458 -24.01 29.09 14.79
CA LEU A 458 -25.22 28.33 14.55
C LEU A 458 -26.35 29.31 14.19
N VAL A 459 -26.62 29.48 12.89
CA VAL A 459 -27.70 30.36 12.42
C VAL A 459 -28.98 29.55 12.28
N LEU A 460 -29.98 29.89 13.08
CA LEU A 460 -31.34 29.34 12.99
C LEU A 460 -32.14 30.18 11.98
N HIS A 461 -32.41 29.62 10.80
CA HIS A 461 -33.29 30.23 9.82
C HIS A 461 -34.73 29.80 10.10
N LEU A 462 -35.44 30.61 10.88
CA LEU A 462 -36.81 30.34 11.33
C LEU A 462 -37.85 30.32 10.21
N GLY A 463 -37.57 30.97 9.07
CA GLY A 463 -38.45 30.95 7.89
C GLY A 463 -38.38 29.64 7.10
N ASP A 464 -37.24 28.95 7.14
CA ASP A 464 -36.93 27.79 6.28
C ASP A 464 -36.79 26.47 7.08
N ASP A 465 -37.08 26.48 8.39
CA ASP A 465 -36.88 25.35 9.30
C ASP A 465 -35.47 24.73 9.23
N ALA A 466 -34.43 25.55 9.07
CA ALA A 466 -33.06 25.09 8.84
C ALA A 466 -32.09 25.55 9.93
N VAL A 467 -31.14 24.67 10.27
CA VAL A 467 -29.96 25.01 11.08
C VAL A 467 -28.76 25.07 10.16
N ARG A 468 -28.05 26.19 10.19
CA ARG A 468 -26.78 26.37 9.50
C ARG A 468 -25.66 26.42 10.53
N TRP A 469 -24.68 25.53 10.41
CA TRP A 469 -23.40 25.72 11.07
C TRP A 469 -22.46 26.38 10.07
N CYS A 470 -22.04 27.60 10.37
CA CYS A 470 -21.13 28.36 9.52
C CYS A 470 -19.81 28.51 10.29
N PRO A 471 -18.70 27.84 9.93
CA PRO A 471 -17.42 28.04 10.59
C PRO A 471 -17.07 29.55 10.58
N ALA A 472 -16.60 30.13 11.70
CA ALA A 472 -16.23 31.54 11.67
C ALA A 472 -14.95 31.69 10.85
N PRO A 473 -14.99 32.41 9.72
CA PRO A 473 -13.79 32.66 8.96
C PRO A 473 -12.85 33.57 9.75
N ARG A 474 -11.54 33.33 9.64
CA ARG A 474 -10.50 34.14 10.27
C ARG A 474 -10.72 35.62 9.98
N GLU A 475 -10.50 36.47 10.99
CA GLU A 475 -10.55 37.93 10.81
C GLU A 475 -9.68 38.39 9.62
N GLY A 476 -10.25 39.20 8.75
CA GLY A 476 -9.60 39.71 7.54
C GLY A 476 -9.57 38.77 6.32
N SER A 477 -9.99 37.51 6.44
CA SER A 477 -9.98 36.55 5.32
C SER A 477 -11.02 36.86 4.23
N LEU A 478 -10.71 36.48 2.99
CA LEU A 478 -11.64 36.58 1.85
C LEU A 478 -12.96 35.83 2.13
N ALA A 479 -12.90 34.69 2.83
CA ALA A 479 -14.07 33.94 3.25
C ALA A 479 -14.98 34.74 4.21
N ARG A 480 -14.44 35.65 5.04
CA ARG A 480 -15.25 36.56 5.86
C ARG A 480 -15.92 37.63 5.01
N ARG A 481 -15.21 38.22 4.05
CA ARG A 481 -15.80 39.21 3.12
C ARG A 481 -16.89 38.58 2.28
N LEU A 482 -16.65 37.41 1.70
CA LEU A 482 -17.67 36.66 0.96
C LEU A 482 -18.87 36.29 1.82
N ARG A 483 -18.67 35.97 3.11
CA ARG A 483 -19.78 35.74 4.06
C ARG A 483 -20.58 37.00 4.34
N GLU A 484 -19.92 38.15 4.50
CA GLU A 484 -20.54 39.46 4.70
C GLU A 484 -21.21 39.98 3.40
N GLU A 485 -20.71 39.56 2.23
CA GLU A 485 -21.16 39.96 0.88
C GLU A 485 -22.19 39.00 0.27
N GLY A 486 -22.61 37.94 0.98
CA GLY A 486 -23.71 37.06 0.57
C GLY A 486 -23.34 35.91 -0.39
N GLY A 487 -22.07 35.48 -0.39
CA GLY A 487 -21.58 34.36 -1.20
C GLY A 487 -22.09 32.97 -0.81
N ASP A 488 -21.88 32.02 -1.72
CA ASP A 488 -22.57 30.72 -1.86
C ASP A 488 -22.76 29.83 -0.62
N VAL A 489 -23.86 29.08 -0.69
CA VAL A 489 -24.56 28.43 0.43
C VAL A 489 -23.85 27.16 0.94
N VAL A 490 -23.39 27.20 2.19
CA VAL A 490 -22.99 26.01 2.99
C VAL A 490 -24.17 25.04 3.08
N ARG A 491 -23.90 23.72 2.97
CA ARG A 491 -24.93 22.66 3.05
C ARG A 491 -25.85 22.84 4.26
N THR A 492 -27.12 23.11 3.99
CA THR A 492 -28.18 23.23 4.98
C THR A 492 -28.63 21.85 5.44
N SER A 493 -28.83 21.69 6.75
CA SER A 493 -29.60 20.57 7.29
C SER A 493 -30.96 21.08 7.74
N SER A 494 -32.03 20.64 7.08
CA SER A 494 -33.38 21.01 7.46
C SER A 494 -33.78 20.29 8.75
N LEU A 495 -34.12 21.04 9.81
CA LEU A 495 -34.66 20.47 11.04
C LEU A 495 -36.00 19.77 10.78
N LYS A 496 -36.77 20.23 9.80
CA LYS A 496 -37.99 19.57 9.33
C LYS A 496 -37.70 18.21 8.69
N GLU A 497 -36.63 18.10 7.90
CA GLU A 497 -36.20 16.81 7.34
C GLU A 497 -35.67 15.89 8.43
N MET A 498 -34.90 16.40 9.39
CA MET A 498 -34.48 15.62 10.56
C MET A 498 -35.68 15.10 11.36
N ASP A 499 -36.68 15.95 11.61
CA ASP A 499 -37.93 15.58 12.29
C ASP A 499 -38.68 14.46 11.53
N ARG A 500 -38.76 14.60 10.20
CA ARG A 500 -39.40 13.62 9.31
C ARG A 500 -38.64 12.31 9.25
N LEU A 501 -37.31 12.34 9.13
CA LEU A 501 -36.45 11.15 9.07
C LEU A 501 -36.50 10.37 10.38
N VAL A 502 -36.51 11.08 11.50
CA VAL A 502 -36.68 10.50 12.82
C VAL A 502 -38.03 9.78 12.93
N ALA A 503 -39.13 10.42 12.53
CA ALA A 503 -40.46 9.80 12.50
C ALA A 503 -40.55 8.60 11.54
N GLN A 504 -39.94 8.69 10.35
CA GLN A 504 -39.85 7.58 9.40
C GLN A 504 -39.07 6.40 9.98
N THR A 505 -37.97 6.69 10.69
CA THR A 505 -37.16 5.66 11.35
C THR A 505 -37.97 4.96 12.45
N GLU A 506 -38.80 5.69 13.22
CA GLU A 506 -39.71 5.07 14.19
C GLU A 506 -40.73 4.16 13.53
N ALA A 507 -41.35 4.62 12.43
CA ALA A 507 -42.29 3.81 11.67
C ALA A 507 -41.64 2.54 11.10
N GLN A 508 -40.40 2.64 10.60
CA GLN A 508 -39.62 1.48 10.13
C GLN A 508 -39.27 0.51 11.27
N ILE A 509 -38.85 1.03 12.43
CA ILE A 509 -38.59 0.23 13.64
C ILE A 509 -39.85 -0.52 14.05
N ALA A 510 -41.01 0.15 14.06
CA ALA A 510 -42.30 -0.46 14.39
C ALA A 510 -42.69 -1.55 13.37
N LYS A 511 -42.55 -1.27 12.07
CA LYS A 511 -42.84 -2.22 11.00
C LYS A 511 -41.94 -3.45 11.05
N PHE A 512 -40.64 -3.27 11.29
CA PHE A 512 -39.69 -4.37 11.43
C PHE A 512 -40.03 -5.24 12.65
N GLN A 513 -40.35 -4.62 13.79
CA GLN A 513 -40.73 -5.36 14.99
C GLN A 513 -42.03 -6.16 14.82
N GLN A 514 -42.99 -5.66 14.05
CA GLN A 514 -44.28 -6.31 13.84
C GLN A 514 -44.23 -7.42 12.78
N ASN A 515 -43.49 -7.22 11.70
CA ASN A 515 -43.62 -8.03 10.50
C ASN A 515 -42.44 -8.98 10.25
N ASP A 516 -41.29 -8.78 10.91
CA ASP A 516 -40.09 -9.57 10.66
C ASP A 516 -39.81 -10.55 11.82
N PRO A 517 -39.83 -11.87 11.59
CA PRO A 517 -39.47 -12.87 12.60
C PRO A 517 -38.06 -12.65 13.17
N ALA A 518 -37.13 -12.09 12.40
CA ALA A 518 -35.78 -11.79 12.84
C ALA A 518 -35.74 -10.76 13.97
N ALA A 519 -36.78 -9.94 14.14
CA ALA A 519 -36.89 -8.98 15.23
C ALA A 519 -36.93 -9.65 16.61
N GLN A 520 -37.38 -10.92 16.70
CA GLN A 520 -37.43 -11.68 17.96
C GLN A 520 -36.07 -12.34 18.31
N SER A 521 -35.15 -12.43 17.35
CA SER A 521 -33.80 -12.97 17.59
C SER A 521 -32.99 -12.06 18.54
N SER A 522 -31.92 -12.59 19.11
CA SER A 522 -30.98 -11.80 19.93
C SER A 522 -30.37 -10.64 19.13
N GLY A 523 -29.93 -10.90 17.89
CA GLY A 523 -29.39 -9.88 16.99
C GLY A 523 -30.42 -8.81 16.59
N GLY A 524 -31.67 -9.21 16.32
CA GLY A 524 -32.76 -8.28 16.01
C GLY A 524 -33.10 -7.36 17.18
N ARG A 525 -33.13 -7.89 18.41
CA ARG A 525 -33.35 -7.10 19.63
C ARG A 525 -32.23 -6.09 19.91
N ASP A 526 -30.97 -6.47 19.67
CA ASP A 526 -29.84 -5.56 19.83
C ASP A 526 -29.79 -4.47 18.76
N TRP A 527 -30.14 -4.81 17.51
CA TRP A 527 -30.30 -3.84 16.44
C TRP A 527 -31.39 -2.81 16.77
N LEU A 528 -32.57 -3.27 17.20
CA LEU A 528 -33.70 -2.42 17.63
C LEU A 528 -33.29 -1.49 18.78
N ARG A 529 -32.57 -2.01 19.78
CA ARG A 529 -32.08 -1.23 20.92
C ARG A 529 -31.13 -0.12 20.47
N ARG A 530 -30.17 -0.43 19.59
CA ARG A 530 -29.22 0.56 19.04
C ARG A 530 -29.93 1.63 18.24
N ARG A 531 -30.87 1.25 17.36
CA ARG A 531 -31.64 2.20 16.55
C ARG A 531 -32.53 3.12 17.39
N ARG A 532 -33.24 2.58 18.39
CA ARG A 532 -34.01 3.41 19.35
C ARG A 532 -33.13 4.38 20.11
N ARG A 533 -31.96 3.93 20.57
CA ARG A 533 -31.00 4.80 21.29
C ARG A 533 -30.48 5.93 20.39
N GLN A 534 -30.17 5.64 19.13
CA GLN A 534 -29.78 6.66 18.16
C GLN A 534 -30.92 7.66 17.92
N ASN A 535 -32.14 7.17 17.68
CA ASN A 535 -33.28 8.04 17.43
C ASN A 535 -33.60 8.91 18.65
N ALA A 536 -33.56 8.34 19.86
CA ALA A 536 -33.75 9.06 21.12
C ALA A 536 -32.70 10.16 21.32
N LYS A 537 -31.44 9.95 20.92
CA LYS A 537 -30.41 11.01 20.96
C LYS A 537 -30.79 12.19 20.07
N VAL A 538 -31.22 11.93 18.83
CA VAL A 538 -31.65 12.99 17.89
C VAL A 538 -32.87 13.72 18.42
N TRP A 539 -33.87 12.98 18.91
CA TRP A 539 -35.07 13.53 19.57
C TRP A 539 -34.76 14.39 20.79
N SER A 540 -33.78 13.97 21.58
CA SER A 540 -33.38 14.65 22.80
C SER A 540 -32.52 15.89 22.54
N SER A 541 -32.08 16.10 21.29
CA SER A 541 -31.19 17.19 20.93
C SER A 541 -31.83 18.55 21.28
N PRO A 542 -31.05 19.49 21.85
CA PRO A 542 -31.55 20.82 22.18
C PRO A 542 -32.20 21.55 20.98
N ALA A 543 -31.62 21.38 19.78
CA ALA A 543 -32.10 22.00 18.54
C ALA A 543 -33.51 21.51 18.14
N LEU A 544 -33.75 20.19 18.14
CA LEU A 544 -35.06 19.65 17.77
C LEU A 544 -36.13 19.95 18.83
N LYS A 545 -35.76 19.94 20.12
CA LYS A 545 -36.65 20.38 21.22
C LYS A 545 -37.06 21.84 21.07
N PHE A 546 -36.11 22.71 20.77
CA PHE A 546 -36.36 24.13 20.54
C PHE A 546 -37.29 24.33 19.34
N TYR A 547 -36.99 23.68 18.20
CA TYR A 547 -37.82 23.73 16.99
C TYR A 547 -39.27 23.30 17.26
N ARG A 548 -39.48 22.19 17.97
CA ARG A 548 -40.83 21.70 18.30
C ARG A 548 -41.58 22.64 19.24
N LYS A 549 -40.91 23.18 20.24
CA LYS A 549 -41.50 24.18 21.16
C LYS A 549 -41.94 25.41 20.39
N GLN A 550 -41.13 25.88 19.45
CA GLN A 550 -41.42 27.04 18.63
C GLN A 550 -42.52 26.79 17.60
N ARG A 551 -42.52 25.61 16.95
CA ARG A 551 -43.59 25.19 16.03
C ARG A 551 -44.93 25.09 16.75
N ALA A 552 -44.95 24.56 17.98
CA ALA A 552 -46.16 24.52 18.82
C ALA A 552 -46.63 25.94 19.20
N TRP A 553 -45.70 26.83 19.54
CA TRP A 553 -46.01 28.24 19.82
C TRP A 553 -46.59 28.96 18.61
N LEU A 554 -46.02 28.77 17.41
CA LEU A 554 -46.53 29.36 16.16
C LEU A 554 -47.90 28.80 15.76
N ALA A 555 -48.17 27.52 16.02
CA ALA A 555 -49.49 26.93 15.79
C ALA A 555 -50.55 27.59 16.68
N ASN A 556 -50.23 27.82 17.96
CA ASN A 556 -51.12 28.46 18.92
C ASN A 556 -51.35 29.97 18.66
N GLN A 557 -50.55 30.62 17.82
CA GLN A 557 -50.77 32.02 17.41
C GLN A 557 -51.67 32.15 16.17
N LYS A 558 -51.94 31.05 15.46
CA LYS A 558 -52.81 31.04 14.27
C LYS A 558 -54.24 30.58 14.57
N GLU A 559 -54.47 30.05 15.76
CA GLU A 559 -55.80 29.86 16.36
C GLU A 559 -56.19 31.13 17.14
#